data_AF-A0A7Y0EKD9-F1
#
_entry.id   AF-A0A7Y0EKD9-F1
#
_cell.length_a   1.000
_cell.length_b   1.000
_cell.length_c   1.000
_cell.angle_alpha   90.00
_cell.angle_beta   90.00
_cell.angle_gamma   90.00
#
_symmetry.space_group_name_H-M   'P 1'
#
loop_
_entity.id
_entity.type
_entity.pdbx_description
1 polymer ?
#
loop_
_entity_poly.entity_id
_entity_poly.type
_entity_poly.pdbx_seq_one_letter_code
_entity_poly.pdbx_strand_id
1 'polypeptide(L)'
;MFREKINEFIHVVSKSEDCECLDMMEELVDSASDYLRRVNVLEIGIMVGKYNKEGTEYREYIKKLDKQRSNAHNNLISNVKIINRLCRKNDLVPIYQGNEDDRIEVAEFAQKVVDELFSTRKL
;
A
#
# COMPACT_ATOMS: atom_id res chain seq x y z
N MET A 1 -16.84 1.43 -4.91
CA MET A 1 -16.05 1.24 -3.69
C MET A 1 -14.84 0.34 -3.98
N PHE A 2 -13.75 0.41 -3.21
CA PHE A 2 -12.57 -0.46 -3.42
C PHE A 2 -12.91 -1.94 -3.25
N ARG A 3 -13.70 -2.32 -2.25
CA ARG A 3 -14.15 -3.70 -2.03
C ARG A 3 -14.89 -4.26 -3.25
N GLU A 4 -15.75 -3.46 -3.88
CA GLU A 4 -16.47 -3.87 -5.09
C GLU A 4 -15.50 -4.11 -6.24
N LYS A 5 -14.58 -3.17 -6.50
CA LYS A 5 -13.55 -3.31 -7.53
C LYS A 5 -12.65 -4.52 -7.29
N ILE A 6 -12.27 -4.77 -6.03
CA ILE A 6 -11.46 -5.93 -5.64
C ILE A 6 -12.23 -7.24 -5.86
N ASN A 7 -13.51 -7.29 -5.48
CA ASN A 7 -14.35 -8.47 -5.73
C ASN A 7 -14.52 -8.74 -7.24
N GLU A 8 -14.73 -7.69 -8.03
CA GLU A 8 -14.83 -7.80 -9.49
C GLU A 8 -13.52 -8.29 -10.10
N PHE A 9 -12.39 -7.73 -9.67
CA PHE A 9 -11.06 -8.21 -10.05
C PHE A 9 -10.88 -9.70 -9.75
N ILE A 10 -11.14 -10.13 -8.52
CA ILE A 10 -11.02 -11.55 -8.12
C ILE A 10 -11.93 -12.42 -9.00
N HIS A 11 -13.17 -11.99 -9.23
CA HIS A 11 -14.12 -12.75 -10.03
C HIS A 11 -13.68 -12.96 -11.48
N VAL A 12 -13.18 -11.90 -12.12
CA VAL A 12 -12.76 -11.96 -13.53
C VAL A 12 -11.43 -12.68 -13.66
N VAL A 13 -10.43 -12.31 -12.86
CA VAL A 13 -9.07 -12.87 -12.96
C VAL A 13 -9.06 -14.37 -12.61
N SER A 14 -9.87 -14.82 -11.66
CA SER A 14 -10.00 -16.26 -11.32
C SER A 14 -10.49 -17.15 -12.47
N LYS A 15 -11.10 -16.55 -13.50
CA LYS A 15 -11.61 -17.24 -14.70
C LYS A 15 -10.77 -16.98 -15.94
N SER A 16 -9.69 -16.21 -15.80
CA SER A 16 -8.78 -15.85 -16.88
C SER A 16 -7.54 -16.73 -16.88
N GLU A 17 -6.68 -16.56 -17.89
CA GLU A 17 -5.33 -17.15 -17.92
C GLU A 17 -4.41 -16.59 -16.82
N ASP A 18 -4.78 -15.47 -16.18
CA ASP A 18 -4.01 -14.82 -15.11
C ASP A 18 -4.43 -15.28 -13.69
N CYS A 19 -5.16 -16.39 -13.55
CA CYS A 19 -5.66 -16.84 -12.25
C CYS A 19 -4.56 -17.12 -11.21
N GLU A 20 -3.35 -17.44 -11.67
CA GLU A 20 -2.16 -17.61 -10.82
C GLU A 20 -1.68 -16.29 -10.20
N CYS A 21 -2.11 -15.13 -10.71
CA CYS A 21 -1.76 -13.80 -10.22
C CYS A 21 -2.78 -13.22 -9.23
N LEU A 22 -3.72 -14.03 -8.71
CA LEU A 22 -4.73 -13.57 -7.75
C LEU A 22 -4.11 -13.08 -6.43
N ASP A 23 -3.01 -13.71 -6.02
CA ASP A 23 -2.22 -13.36 -4.83
C ASP A 23 -1.67 -11.92 -4.88
N MET A 24 -1.40 -11.38 -6.07
CA MET A 24 -0.97 -9.99 -6.26
C MET A 24 -1.96 -8.98 -5.67
N MET A 25 -3.26 -9.32 -5.57
CA MET A 25 -4.24 -8.45 -4.92
C MET A 25 -4.04 -8.41 -3.40
N GLU A 26 -3.70 -9.55 -2.80
CA GLU A 26 -3.32 -9.61 -1.39
C GLU A 26 -2.03 -8.81 -1.16
N GLU A 27 -1.04 -8.96 -2.03
CA GLU A 27 0.21 -8.19 -1.98
C GLU A 27 -0.01 -6.67 -2.10
N LEU A 28 -0.98 -6.23 -2.90
CA LEU A 28 -1.36 -4.82 -2.97
C LEU A 28 -1.89 -4.34 -1.62
N VAL A 29 -2.84 -5.05 -1.03
CA VAL A 29 -3.45 -4.67 0.26
C VAL A 29 -2.44 -4.74 1.41
N ASP A 30 -1.57 -5.75 1.42
CA ASP A 30 -0.49 -5.87 2.40
C ASP A 30 0.53 -4.73 2.24
N SER A 31 0.95 -4.40 1.02
CA SER A 31 1.88 -3.29 0.77
C SER A 31 1.32 -1.93 1.19
N ALA A 32 0.01 -1.70 1.00
CA ALA A 32 -0.68 -0.52 1.50
C ALA A 32 -0.67 -0.48 3.03
N SER A 33 -0.96 -1.60 3.68
CA SER A 33 -0.96 -1.74 5.14
C SER A 33 0.43 -1.57 5.75
N ASP A 34 1.48 -2.16 5.14
CA ASP A 34 2.86 -1.96 5.57
C ASP A 34 3.27 -0.50 5.43
N TYR A 35 2.97 0.16 4.31
CA TYR A 35 3.29 1.57 4.14
C TYR A 35 2.70 2.43 5.28
N LEU A 36 1.39 2.29 5.57
CA LEU A 36 0.75 3.02 6.66
C LEU A 36 1.37 2.70 8.02
N ARG A 37 1.69 1.42 8.27
CA ARG A 37 2.41 1.01 9.47
C ARG A 37 3.78 1.69 9.58
N ARG A 38 4.56 1.76 8.49
CA ARG A 38 5.87 2.42 8.49
C ARG A 38 5.78 3.93 8.71
N VAL A 39 4.74 4.57 8.17
CA VAL A 39 4.45 5.98 8.47
C VAL A 39 4.21 6.15 9.97
N ASN A 40 3.32 5.36 10.56
CA ASN A 40 3.03 5.45 12.00
C ASN A 40 4.27 5.16 12.86
N VAL A 41 5.08 4.16 12.50
CA VAL A 41 6.33 3.83 13.18
C VAL A 41 7.35 4.97 13.11
N LEU A 42 7.47 5.64 11.96
CA LEU A 42 8.34 6.81 11.81
C LEU A 42 7.84 7.96 12.69
N GLU A 43 6.55 8.29 12.64
CA GLU A 43 5.95 9.39 13.40
C GLU A 43 6.14 9.18 14.91
N ILE A 44 5.79 8.01 15.44
CA ILE A 44 6.03 7.72 16.85
C ILE A 44 7.52 7.65 17.19
N GLY A 45 8.36 7.18 16.26
CA GLY A 45 9.81 7.14 16.41
C GLY A 45 10.42 8.54 16.54
N ILE A 46 9.92 9.52 15.78
CA ILE A 46 10.31 10.93 15.90
C ILE A 46 9.92 11.47 17.28
N MET A 47 8.69 11.20 17.73
CA MET A 47 8.15 11.70 18.99
C MET A 47 8.84 11.11 20.23
N VAL A 48 9.10 9.80 20.22
CA VAL A 48 9.72 9.09 21.35
C VAL A 48 11.24 9.20 21.32
N GLY A 49 11.84 9.10 20.13
CA GLY A 49 13.29 9.08 19.94
C GLY A 49 13.99 10.30 20.53
N LYS A 50 13.34 11.47 20.52
CA LYS A 50 13.90 12.71 21.07
C LYS A 50 14.09 12.68 22.60
N TYR A 51 13.47 11.74 23.29
CA TYR A 51 13.56 11.58 24.74
C TYR A 51 14.47 10.43 25.18
N ASN A 52 14.73 9.45 24.32
CA ASN A 52 15.46 8.24 24.69
C ASN A 52 16.69 7.93 23.80
N LYS A 53 17.07 8.87 22.91
CA LYS A 53 18.27 8.79 22.07
C LYS A 53 18.97 10.14 22.01
N GLU A 54 20.29 10.12 21.96
CA GLU A 54 21.10 11.35 21.94
C GLU A 54 21.87 11.53 20.62
N GLY A 55 21.97 12.79 20.18
CA GLY A 55 22.89 13.20 19.12
C GLY A 55 22.85 12.36 17.84
N THR A 56 23.94 11.64 17.55
CA THR A 56 24.09 10.77 16.38
C THR A 56 23.15 9.57 16.39
N GLU A 57 22.90 8.98 17.57
CA GLU A 57 22.04 7.80 17.71
C GLU A 57 20.59 8.12 17.27
N TYR A 58 20.08 9.29 17.67
CA TYR A 58 18.77 9.75 17.23
C TYR A 58 18.70 9.90 15.71
N ARG A 59 19.69 10.57 15.11
CA ARG A 59 19.73 10.79 13.66
C ARG A 59 19.79 9.49 12.88
N GLU A 60 20.60 8.54 13.31
CA GLU A 60 20.72 7.23 12.66
C GLU A 60 19.44 6.40 12.80
N TYR A 61 18.80 6.46 13.97
CA TYR A 61 17.51 5.83 14.20
C TYR A 61 16.42 6.37 13.27
N ILE A 62 16.24 7.70 13.20
CA ILE A 62 15.24 8.30 12.30
C ILE A 62 15.56 8.02 10.83
N LYS A 63 16.84 8.11 10.42
CA LYS A 63 17.27 7.77 9.05
C LYS A 63 16.93 6.33 8.69
N LYS A 64 17.08 5.38 9.62
CA LYS A 64 16.69 3.98 9.42
C LYS A 64 15.18 3.84 9.21
N LEU A 65 14.36 4.48 10.05
CA LEU A 65 12.89 4.42 9.92
C LEU A 65 12.40 5.06 8.63
N ASP A 66 12.95 6.23 8.27
CA ASP A 66 12.60 6.93 7.04
C ASP A 66 12.96 6.11 5.79
N LYS A 67 14.10 5.43 5.80
CA LYS A 67 14.48 4.48 4.74
C LYS A 67 13.49 3.33 4.64
N GLN A 68 13.06 2.75 5.76
CA GLN A 68 12.05 1.67 5.76
C GLN A 68 10.71 2.15 5.20
N ARG A 69 10.23 3.33 5.61
CA ARG A 69 9.01 3.94 5.06
C ARG A 69 9.13 4.18 3.56
N SER A 70 10.26 4.72 3.11
CA SER A 70 10.50 5.01 1.68
C SER A 70 10.54 3.73 0.84
N ASN A 71 11.14 2.66 1.35
CA ASN A 71 11.13 1.35 0.71
C ASN A 71 9.73 0.75 0.61
N ALA A 72 8.95 0.78 1.70
CA ALA A 72 7.57 0.30 1.70
C ALA A 72 6.70 1.07 0.69
N HIS A 73 6.90 2.38 0.59
CA HIS A 73 6.20 3.20 -0.40
C HIS A 73 6.58 2.83 -1.85
N ASN A 74 7.86 2.57 -2.13
CA ASN A 74 8.28 2.11 -3.47
C ASN A 74 7.66 0.74 -3.82
N ASN A 75 7.53 -0.14 -2.82
CA ASN A 75 6.87 -1.44 -3.00
C ASN A 75 5.38 -1.26 -3.33
N LEU A 76 4.67 -0.43 -2.56
CA LEU A 76 3.28 -0.08 -2.83
C LEU A 76 3.07 0.48 -4.25
N ILE A 77 3.90 1.44 -4.68
CA ILE A 77 3.83 2.01 -6.04
C ILE A 77 3.99 0.90 -7.09
N SER A 78 4.92 -0.03 -6.88
CA SER A 78 5.14 -1.15 -7.79
C SER A 78 3.92 -2.07 -7.87
N ASN A 79 3.32 -2.40 -6.72
CA ASN A 79 2.13 -3.26 -6.66
C ASN A 79 0.89 -2.59 -7.28
N VAL A 80 0.72 -1.28 -7.09
CA VAL A 80 -0.34 -0.50 -7.76
C VAL A 80 -0.21 -0.61 -9.28
N LYS A 81 1.00 -0.43 -9.81
CA LYS A 81 1.27 -0.54 -11.26
C LYS A 81 0.98 -1.96 -11.79
N ILE A 82 1.39 -2.98 -11.04
CA ILE A 82 1.14 -4.39 -11.41
C ILE A 82 -0.36 -4.68 -11.48
N ILE A 83 -1.11 -4.33 -10.43
CA ILE A 83 -2.55 -4.57 -10.38
C ILE A 83 -3.31 -3.78 -11.43
N ASN A 84 -2.95 -2.51 -11.65
CA ASN A 84 -3.59 -1.71 -12.70
C ASN A 84 -3.30 -2.26 -14.10
N ARG A 85 -2.11 -2.85 -14.33
CA ARG A 85 -1.80 -3.56 -15.57
C ARG A 85 -2.63 -4.84 -15.74
N LEU A 86 -2.80 -5.63 -14.66
CA LEU A 86 -3.66 -6.82 -14.67
C LEU A 86 -5.13 -6.46 -14.93
N CYS A 87 -5.62 -5.36 -14.34
CA CYS A 87 -6.95 -4.83 -14.63
C CYS A 87 -7.10 -4.52 -16.12
N ARG A 88 -6.18 -3.73 -16.69
CA ARG A 88 -6.21 -3.37 -18.12
C ARG A 88 -6.13 -4.57 -19.06
N LYS A 89 -5.34 -5.60 -18.71
CA LYS A 89 -5.24 -6.83 -19.50
C LYS A 89 -6.54 -7.63 -19.53
N ASN A 90 -7.34 -7.55 -18.46
CA ASN A 90 -8.60 -8.27 -18.30
C ASN A 90 -9.84 -7.38 -18.52
N ASP A 91 -9.67 -6.26 -19.26
CA ASP A 91 -10.73 -5.30 -19.58
C ASP A 91 -11.47 -4.73 -18.34
N LEU A 92 -10.79 -4.67 -17.20
CA LEU A 92 -11.29 -4.10 -15.96
C LEU A 92 -10.84 -2.64 -15.78
N VAL A 93 -11.68 -1.88 -15.08
CA VAL A 93 -11.32 -0.56 -14.59
C VAL A 93 -10.18 -0.68 -13.56
N PRO A 94 -9.10 0.12 -13.67
CA PRO A 94 -8.03 0.13 -12.68
C PRO A 94 -8.54 0.35 -11.24
N ILE A 95 -7.94 -0.38 -10.29
CA ILE A 95 -8.22 -0.23 -8.86
C ILE A 95 -7.94 1.22 -8.45
N TYR A 96 -6.76 1.72 -8.81
CA TYR A 96 -6.34 3.10 -8.65
C TYR A 96 -6.36 3.84 -10.00
N GLN A 97 -6.94 5.04 -10.04
CA GLN A 97 -7.12 5.81 -11.29
C GLN A 97 -6.40 7.17 -11.27
N GLY A 98 -5.67 7.48 -10.19
CA GLY A 98 -4.86 8.69 -10.11
C GLY A 98 -3.50 8.51 -10.80
N ASN A 99 -2.58 9.43 -10.52
CA ASN A 99 -1.23 9.36 -11.04
C ASN A 99 -0.41 8.30 -10.28
N GLU A 100 -0.01 7.23 -10.95
CA GLU A 100 0.78 6.12 -10.38
C GLU A 100 2.23 6.53 -10.02
N ASP A 101 2.70 7.66 -10.55
CA ASP A 101 4.00 8.24 -10.24
C ASP A 101 3.94 9.34 -9.17
N ASP A 102 2.74 9.82 -8.84
CA ASP A 102 2.55 10.75 -7.72
C ASP A 102 2.55 9.99 -6.39
N ARG A 103 3.66 10.11 -5.67
CA ARG A 103 3.85 9.49 -4.37
C ARG A 103 2.80 9.93 -3.35
N ILE A 104 2.38 11.19 -3.38
CA ILE A 104 1.40 11.70 -2.41
C ILE A 104 0.04 11.08 -2.70
N GLU A 105 -0.38 11.07 -3.97
CA GLU A 105 -1.66 10.46 -4.33
C GLU A 105 -1.69 8.96 -4.03
N VAL A 106 -0.59 8.24 -4.28
CA VAL A 106 -0.49 6.80 -3.96
C VAL A 106 -0.53 6.56 -2.44
N ALA A 107 0.07 7.43 -1.64
CA ALA A 107 -0.03 7.37 -0.18
C ALA A 107 -1.48 7.55 0.32
N GLU A 108 -2.21 8.52 -0.25
CA GLU A 108 -3.63 8.71 0.05
C GLU A 108 -4.48 7.53 -0.40
N PHE A 109 -4.17 6.95 -1.56
CA PHE A 109 -4.83 5.74 -2.04
C PHE A 109 -4.68 4.59 -1.04
N ALA A 110 -3.47 4.34 -0.53
CA ALA A 110 -3.25 3.28 0.46
C ALA A 110 -4.10 3.46 1.71
N GLN A 111 -4.19 4.69 2.24
CA GLN A 111 -5.07 4.99 3.37
C GLN A 111 -6.53 4.65 3.05
N LYS A 112 -7.05 5.16 1.92
CA LYS A 112 -8.46 4.96 1.53
C LYS A 112 -8.81 3.47 1.35
N VAL A 113 -7.91 2.67 0.76
CA VAL A 113 -8.12 1.22 0.62
C VAL A 113 -8.18 0.51 1.98
N VAL A 114 -7.21 0.78 2.85
CA VAL A 114 -7.14 0.14 4.17
C VAL A 114 -8.33 0.53 5.04
N ASP A 115 -8.70 1.81 5.05
CA ASP A 115 -9.85 2.32 5.81
C ASP A 115 -11.16 1.70 5.34
N GLU A 116 -11.38 1.59 4.02
CA GLU A 116 -12.58 0.98 3.48
C GLU A 116 -12.66 -0.51 3.82
N LEU A 117 -11.57 -1.26 3.64
CA LEU A 117 -11.54 -2.70 3.94
C LEU A 117 -11.75 -2.97 5.43
N PHE A 118 -11.15 -2.16 6.30
CA PHE A 118 -11.32 -2.26 7.74
C PHE A 118 -12.76 -1.92 8.15
N SER A 119 -13.31 -0.79 7.70
CA SER A 119 -14.65 -0.33 8.08
C SER A 119 -15.78 -1.26 7.60
N THR A 120 -15.57 -1.96 6.49
CA THR A 120 -16.57 -2.87 5.89
C THR A 120 -16.36 -4.35 6.22
N ARG A 121 -15.45 -4.68 7.14
CA ARG A 121 -15.18 -6.07 7.54
C ARG A 121 -16.42 -6.71 8.19
N LYS A 122 -16.61 -8.01 7.99
CA LYS A 122 -17.59 -8.79 8.74
C LYS A 122 -17.06 -9.05 10.16
N LEU A 123 -17.91 -8.87 11.16
CA LEU A 123 -17.67 -9.24 12.55
C LEU A 123 -18.19 -10.64 12.83
#